data_AF-C4YVN4-F1
#
_entry.id   AF-C4YVN4-F1
#
_cell.length_a   1.000
_cell.length_b   1.000
_cell.length_c   1.000
_cell.angle_alpha   90.00
_cell.angle_beta   90.00
_cell.angle_gamma   90.00
#
_symmetry.space_group_name_H-M   'P 1'
#
loop_
_entity.id
_entity.type
_entity.pdbx_description
1 polymer ?
#
loop_
_entity_poly.entity_id
_entity_poly.type
_entity_poly.pdbx_seq_one_letter_code
_entity_poly.pdbx_strand_id
1 'polypeptide(L)'
;MITVLLAITSLLATIKAVNKEEKWLLIPAIAPDRRMIVSSKNYHETYLKEWAIFVMKELFTTSPEEVERQIADMQVVSSATPELERFFKEHLQFVKGSNVSAVFFPKKTEIVDAGVLIQGTFRYWFGENKHVAVEKSYLLTYKRGANHLLLLTGIKEQVEDKNVE
;
A
#
# COMPACT_ATOMS: atom_id res chain seq x y z
N MET A 1 -26.61 -30.28 37.03
CA MET A 1 -25.32 -29.62 37.30
C MET A 1 -24.25 -30.04 36.29
N ILE A 2 -24.01 -31.34 36.07
CA ILE A 2 -23.01 -31.85 35.09
C ILE A 2 -23.34 -31.46 33.64
N THR A 3 -24.61 -31.50 33.24
CA THR A 3 -25.06 -31.13 31.89
C THR A 3 -24.84 -29.64 31.58
N VAL A 4 -25.06 -28.77 32.55
CA VAL A 4 -24.81 -27.32 32.43
C VAL A 4 -23.31 -27.04 32.31
N LEU A 5 -22.49 -27.73 33.11
CA LEU A 5 -21.03 -27.62 33.02
C LEU A 5 -20.51 -28.04 31.64
N LEU A 6 -21.02 -29.16 31.11
CA LEU A 6 -20.63 -29.65 29.79
C LEU A 6 -20.98 -28.64 28.68
N ALA A 7 -22.18 -28.08 28.72
CA ALA A 7 -22.63 -27.07 27.76
C ALA A 7 -21.77 -25.78 27.80
N ILE A 8 -21.36 -25.34 28.99
CA ILE A 8 -20.47 -24.19 29.14
C ILE A 8 -19.09 -24.51 28.56
N THR A 9 -18.54 -25.70 28.84
CA THR A 9 -17.21 -26.07 28.32
C THR A 9 -17.18 -26.24 26.80
N SER A 10 -18.25 -26.78 26.20
CA SER A 10 -18.34 -26.91 24.74
C SER A 10 -18.47 -25.54 24.06
N LEU A 11 -19.24 -24.61 24.65
CA LEU A 11 -19.35 -23.23 24.16
C LEU A 11 -18.01 -22.48 24.24
N LEU A 12 -17.26 -22.63 25.33
CA LEU A 12 -15.94 -22.02 25.46
C LEU A 12 -14.94 -22.61 24.47
N ALA A 13 -15.02 -23.92 24.20
CA ALA A 13 -14.18 -24.60 23.22
C ALA A 13 -14.47 -24.10 21.79
N THR A 14 -15.74 -23.91 21.41
CA THR A 14 -16.09 -23.36 20.08
C THR A 14 -15.67 -21.90 19.96
N ILE A 15 -15.88 -21.07 20.98
CA ILE A 15 -15.40 -19.68 21.00
C ILE A 15 -13.87 -19.63 20.81
N LYS A 16 -13.12 -20.48 21.53
CA LYS A 16 -11.66 -20.55 21.41
C LYS A 16 -11.22 -21.04 20.03
N ALA A 17 -11.89 -22.03 19.46
CA ALA A 17 -11.58 -22.56 18.13
C ALA A 17 -11.84 -21.51 17.04
N VAL A 18 -12.97 -20.81 17.09
CA VAL A 18 -13.32 -19.72 16.15
C VAL A 18 -12.39 -18.53 16.31
N ASN A 19 -11.95 -18.22 17.54
CA ASN A 19 -11.06 -17.09 17.78
C ASN A 19 -9.58 -17.40 17.57
N LYS A 20 -9.19 -18.67 17.40
CA LYS A 20 -7.82 -19.07 17.16
C LYS A 20 -7.37 -18.51 15.82
N GLU A 21 -6.44 -17.57 15.87
CA GLU A 21 -5.82 -17.00 14.69
C GLU A 21 -4.82 -18.03 14.13
N GLU A 22 -5.06 -18.52 12.93
CA GLU A 22 -4.10 -19.34 12.23
C GLU A 22 -2.98 -18.45 11.69
N LYS A 23 -1.74 -18.80 12.01
CA LYS A 23 -0.54 -18.10 11.56
C LYS A 23 0.28 -19.05 10.70
N TRP A 24 0.37 -18.73 9.42
CA TRP A 24 1.13 -19.46 8.42
C TRP A 24 2.45 -18.73 8.17
N LEU A 25 3.58 -19.42 8.25
CA LEU A 25 4.90 -18.84 7.93
C LEU A 25 5.24 -19.15 6.48
N LEU A 26 5.28 -18.12 5.64
CA LEU A 26 5.80 -18.21 4.28
C LEU A 26 7.27 -17.76 4.26
N ILE A 27 8.12 -18.59 3.66
CA ILE A 27 9.53 -18.28 3.41
C ILE A 27 9.72 -18.27 1.89
N PRO A 28 9.85 -17.09 1.27
CA PRO A 28 10.09 -16.99 -0.16
C PRO A 28 11.42 -17.66 -0.53
N ALA A 29 11.43 -18.47 -1.58
CA ALA A 29 12.64 -19.16 -2.03
C ALA A 29 13.78 -18.19 -2.43
N ILE A 30 13.43 -16.99 -2.91
CA ILE A 30 14.38 -15.98 -3.39
C ILE A 30 14.87 -15.01 -2.29
N ALA A 31 14.20 -14.99 -1.14
CA ALA A 31 14.53 -14.10 -0.02
C ALA A 31 14.23 -14.81 1.31
N PRO A 32 15.06 -15.80 1.71
CA PRO A 32 14.79 -16.68 2.84
C PRO A 32 14.86 -15.96 4.20
N ASP A 33 15.50 -14.80 4.25
CA ASP A 33 15.51 -13.87 5.37
C ASP A 33 14.16 -13.16 5.56
N ARG A 34 13.36 -13.02 4.50
CA ARG A 34 12.05 -12.36 4.51
C ARG A 34 10.93 -13.31 4.93
N ARG A 35 10.95 -13.72 6.20
CA ARG A 35 9.87 -14.48 6.84
C ARG A 35 8.57 -13.68 6.84
N MET A 36 7.51 -14.22 6.24
CA MET A 36 6.17 -13.60 6.21
C MET A 36 5.21 -14.41 7.07
N ILE A 37 4.74 -13.85 8.19
CA ILE A 37 3.71 -14.46 9.04
C ILE A 37 2.33 -14.05 8.54
N VAL A 38 1.71 -14.87 7.71
CA VAL A 38 0.36 -14.66 7.23
C VAL A 38 -0.63 -15.06 8.32
N SER A 39 -1.50 -14.14 8.74
CA SER A 39 -2.58 -14.40 9.69
C SER A 39 -3.92 -14.44 8.96
N SER A 40 -4.86 -15.25 9.45
CA SER A 40 -6.25 -15.23 8.98
C SER A 40 -7.00 -13.92 9.28
N LYS A 41 -6.51 -13.10 10.22
CA LYS A 41 -7.19 -11.88 10.68
C LYS A 41 -6.55 -10.60 10.15
N ASN A 42 -5.23 -10.57 10.00
CA ASN A 42 -4.46 -9.37 9.67
C ASN A 42 -3.46 -9.60 8.53
N TYR A 43 -3.20 -8.55 7.75
CA TYR A 43 -2.10 -8.57 6.78
C TYR A 43 -0.76 -8.54 7.50
N HIS A 44 0.21 -9.30 6.98
CA HIS A 44 1.56 -9.24 7.49
C HIS A 44 2.22 -7.90 7.16
N GLU A 45 3.07 -7.39 8.05
CA GLU A 45 3.77 -6.13 7.83
C GLU A 45 4.58 -6.11 6.53
N THR A 46 5.30 -7.20 6.24
CA THR A 46 6.06 -7.31 4.99
C THR A 46 5.15 -7.23 3.77
N TYR A 47 3.95 -7.80 3.83
CA TYR A 47 2.99 -7.71 2.72
C TYR A 47 2.53 -6.27 2.51
N LEU A 48 2.21 -5.54 3.59
CA LEU A 48 1.82 -4.13 3.50
C LEU A 48 2.95 -3.24 2.97
N LYS A 49 4.19 -3.50 3.39
CA LYS A 49 5.38 -2.78 2.89
C LYS A 49 5.62 -3.03 1.40
N GLU A 50 5.54 -4.28 0.95
CA GLU A 50 5.68 -4.64 -0.47
C GLU A 50 4.53 -4.09 -1.31
N TRP A 51 3.30 -4.15 -0.80
CA TRP A 51 2.13 -3.54 -1.44
C TRP A 51 2.31 -2.04 -1.63
N ALA A 52 2.78 -1.32 -0.61
CA ALA A 52 3.03 0.11 -0.71
C ALA A 52 4.11 0.44 -1.76
N ILE A 53 5.19 -0.35 -1.79
CA ILE A 53 6.24 -0.22 -2.81
C ILE A 53 5.67 -0.45 -4.21
N PHE A 54 4.86 -1.49 -4.37
CA PHE A 54 4.21 -1.82 -5.63
C PHE A 54 3.32 -0.68 -6.13
N VAL A 55 2.41 -0.18 -5.28
CA VAL A 55 1.49 0.92 -5.62
C VAL A 55 2.26 2.17 -6.05
N MET A 56 3.29 2.56 -5.29
CA MET A 56 4.07 3.75 -5.62
C MET A 56 4.89 3.58 -6.90
N LYS A 57 5.49 2.40 -7.11
CA LYS A 57 6.24 2.15 -8.34
C LYS A 57 5.32 2.18 -9.55
N GLU A 58 4.17 1.54 -9.48
CA GLU A 58 3.21 1.47 -10.59
C GLU A 58 2.68 2.85 -10.97
N LEU A 59 2.39 3.71 -9.99
CA LEU A 59 1.86 5.05 -10.29
C LEU A 59 2.93 6.05 -10.73
N PHE A 60 4.12 5.99 -10.13
CA PHE A 60 5.12 7.05 -10.27
C PHE A 60 6.35 6.66 -11.09
N THR A 61 6.42 5.41 -11.57
CA THR A 61 7.36 4.99 -12.61
C THR A 61 6.60 4.95 -13.93
N THR A 62 6.48 6.11 -14.56
CA THR A 62 5.51 6.35 -15.63
C THR A 62 6.05 7.31 -16.68
N SER A 63 5.43 7.28 -17.85
CA SER A 63 5.63 8.25 -18.94
C SER A 63 4.28 8.76 -19.45
N PRO A 64 4.26 9.84 -20.25
CA PRO A 64 3.03 10.36 -20.86
C PRO A 64 2.24 9.31 -21.67
N GLU A 65 2.93 8.30 -22.21
CA GLU A 65 2.33 7.22 -23.01
C GLU A 65 1.69 6.12 -22.14
N GLU A 66 2.21 5.87 -20.93
CA GLU A 66 1.78 4.73 -20.08
C GLU A 66 0.80 5.13 -18.97
N VAL A 67 0.82 6.40 -18.54
CA VAL A 67 0.11 6.87 -17.33
C VAL A 67 -1.39 6.58 -17.34
N GLU A 68 -2.06 6.65 -18.49
CA GLU A 68 -3.50 6.36 -18.57
C GLU A 68 -3.80 4.90 -18.27
N ARG A 69 -3.00 3.98 -18.82
CA ARG A 69 -3.15 2.55 -18.58
C ARG A 69 -2.84 2.21 -17.13
N GLN A 70 -1.74 2.75 -16.58
CA GLN A 70 -1.36 2.51 -15.19
C GLN A 70 -2.43 3.03 -14.21
N ILE A 71 -3.03 4.19 -14.48
CA ILE A 71 -4.15 4.70 -13.66
C ILE A 71 -5.35 3.76 -13.77
N ALA A 72 -5.70 3.29 -14.98
CA ALA A 72 -6.81 2.36 -15.15
C ALA A 72 -6.58 1.04 -14.40
N ASP A 73 -5.37 0.47 -14.50
CA ASP A 73 -4.98 -0.74 -13.77
C ASP A 73 -5.01 -0.51 -12.24
N MET A 74 -4.55 0.66 -11.77
CA MET A 74 -4.61 1.01 -10.35
C MET A 74 -6.05 1.22 -9.85
N GLN A 75 -6.96 1.73 -10.69
CA GLN A 75 -8.37 1.90 -10.33
C GLN A 75 -9.06 0.57 -10.02
N VAL A 76 -8.66 -0.54 -10.67
CA VAL A 76 -9.19 -1.88 -10.38
C VAL A 76 -8.91 -2.33 -8.94
N VAL A 77 -7.76 -1.94 -8.40
CA VAL A 77 -7.31 -2.29 -7.03
C VAL A 77 -7.52 -1.13 -6.05
N SER A 78 -8.35 -0.16 -6.43
CA SER A 78 -8.65 1.04 -5.65
C SER A 78 -10.12 1.15 -5.29
N SER A 79 -10.39 1.95 -4.26
CA SER A 79 -11.75 2.34 -3.91
C SER A 79 -12.15 3.59 -4.68
N ALA A 80 -13.40 3.66 -5.13
CA ALA A 80 -13.98 4.85 -5.74
C ALA A 80 -14.24 5.95 -4.69
N THR A 81 -13.16 6.56 -4.18
CA THR A 81 -13.23 7.71 -3.27
C THR A 81 -13.00 9.00 -4.07
N PRO A 82 -13.73 10.09 -3.77
CA PRO A 82 -13.53 11.36 -4.48
C PRO A 82 -12.11 11.92 -4.37
N GLU A 83 -11.43 11.65 -3.24
CA GLU A 83 -10.05 12.06 -2.99
C GLU A 83 -9.08 11.36 -3.96
N LEU A 84 -9.25 10.05 -4.15
CA LEU A 84 -8.38 9.25 -5.00
C LEU A 84 -8.66 9.50 -6.49
N GLU A 85 -9.93 9.68 -6.88
CA GLU A 85 -10.29 10.10 -8.23
C GLU A 85 -9.67 11.45 -8.61
N ARG A 86 -9.68 12.40 -7.67
CA ARG A 86 -9.02 13.70 -7.87
C ARG A 86 -7.52 13.53 -8.04
N PHE A 87 -6.89 12.76 -7.15
CA PHE A 87 -5.46 12.45 -7.24
C PHE A 87 -5.09 11.87 -8.61
N PHE A 88 -5.84 10.89 -9.13
CA PHE A 88 -5.57 10.30 -10.43
C PHE A 88 -5.68 11.31 -11.57
N LYS A 89 -6.69 12.20 -11.54
CA LYS A 89 -6.83 13.27 -12.54
C LYS A 89 -5.68 14.26 -12.51
N GLU A 90 -5.28 14.69 -11.31
CA GLU A 90 -4.15 15.60 -11.11
C GLU A 90 -2.83 14.97 -11.58
N HIS A 91 -2.59 13.70 -11.23
CA HIS A 91 -1.42 12.94 -11.66
C HIS A 91 -1.36 12.78 -13.18
N LEU A 92 -2.49 12.40 -13.80
CA LEU A 92 -2.60 12.30 -15.26
C LEU A 92 -2.28 13.64 -15.94
N GLN A 93 -2.86 14.73 -15.44
CA GLN A 93 -2.63 16.07 -15.98
C GLN A 93 -1.19 16.51 -15.79
N PHE A 94 -0.56 16.18 -14.65
CA PHE A 94 0.84 16.49 -14.40
C PHE A 94 1.75 15.77 -15.40
N VAL A 95 1.60 14.45 -15.55
CA VAL A 95 2.47 13.63 -16.42
C VAL A 95 2.27 13.97 -17.89
N LYS A 96 1.03 13.97 -18.40
CA LYS A 96 0.74 14.29 -19.81
C LYS A 96 0.90 15.77 -20.12
N GLY A 97 0.33 16.65 -19.28
CA GLY A 97 0.33 18.09 -19.51
C GLY A 97 1.72 18.71 -19.44
N SER A 98 2.62 18.13 -18.62
CA SER A 98 4.01 18.59 -18.50
C SER A 98 4.98 17.79 -19.38
N ASN A 99 4.50 16.77 -20.10
CA ASN A 99 5.32 15.83 -20.88
C ASN A 99 6.50 15.25 -20.07
N VAL A 100 6.20 14.73 -18.89
CA VAL A 100 7.19 14.27 -17.90
C VAL A 100 7.24 12.76 -17.84
N SER A 101 8.44 12.21 -17.85
CA SER A 101 8.67 10.84 -17.41
C SER A 101 9.23 10.83 -15.99
N ALA A 102 8.75 9.91 -15.17
CA ALA A 102 9.14 9.81 -13.77
C ALA A 102 9.57 8.39 -13.42
N VAL A 103 10.51 8.26 -12.48
CA VAL A 103 10.87 6.98 -11.85
C VAL A 103 10.90 7.17 -10.34
N PHE A 104 10.26 6.25 -9.62
CA PHE A 104 10.24 6.24 -8.16
C PHE A 104 11.21 5.19 -7.59
N PHE A 105 12.15 5.66 -6.76
CA PHE A 105 13.10 4.82 -6.04
C PHE A 105 12.72 4.76 -4.56
N PRO A 106 12.11 3.67 -4.08
CA PRO A 106 11.74 3.53 -2.67
C PRO A 106 13.00 3.49 -1.80
N LYS A 107 12.97 4.20 -0.68
CA LYS A 107 14.04 4.21 0.33
C LYS A 107 13.62 3.56 1.64
N LYS A 108 12.47 4.00 2.18
CA LYS A 108 12.00 3.59 3.51
C LYS A 108 10.50 3.36 3.48
N THR A 109 10.05 2.33 4.17
CA THR A 109 8.63 2.01 4.37
C THR A 109 8.34 1.73 5.84
N GLU A 110 7.35 2.43 6.37
CA GLU A 110 6.92 2.33 7.76
C GLU A 110 5.41 2.15 7.82
N ILE A 111 4.96 1.29 8.74
CA ILE A 111 3.53 1.07 8.98
C ILE A 111 3.15 1.97 10.14
N VAL A 112 2.09 2.75 9.94
CA VAL A 112 1.52 3.66 10.93
C VAL A 112 0.04 3.32 11.11
N ASP A 113 -0.59 3.78 12.19
CA ASP A 113 -2.00 3.44 12.48
C ASP A 113 -2.96 3.83 11.34
N ALA A 114 -2.63 4.89 10.59
CA ALA A 114 -3.43 5.38 9.47
C ALA A 114 -3.19 4.63 8.14
N GLY A 115 -2.11 3.83 8.00
CA GLY A 115 -1.75 3.19 6.74
C GLY A 115 -0.25 2.89 6.60
N VAL A 116 0.29 3.05 5.40
CA VAL A 116 1.72 2.81 5.12
C VAL A 116 2.37 4.09 4.63
N LEU A 117 3.38 4.56 5.37
CA LEU A 117 4.24 5.66 4.98
C LEU A 117 5.36 5.12 4.10
N ILE A 118 5.56 5.75 2.94
CA ILE A 118 6.62 5.38 2.01
C ILE A 118 7.38 6.63 1.58
N GLN A 119 8.68 6.59 1.79
CA GLN A 119 9.61 7.63 1.39
C GLN A 119 10.48 7.11 0.25
N GLY A 120 10.72 7.97 -0.74
CA GLY A 120 11.63 7.65 -1.82
C GLY A 120 12.07 8.87 -2.60
N THR A 121 12.96 8.62 -3.56
CA THR A 121 13.44 9.64 -4.48
C THR A 121 12.68 9.52 -5.79
N PHE A 122 12.08 10.63 -6.20
CA PHE A 122 11.48 10.80 -7.50
C PHE A 122 12.51 11.40 -8.42
N ARG A 123 12.74 10.76 -9.57
CA ARG A 123 13.50 11.35 -10.66
C ARG A 123 12.55 11.69 -11.77
N TYR A 124 12.49 12.96 -12.13
CA TYR A 124 11.68 13.47 -13.23
C TYR A 124 12.59 13.84 -14.39
N TRP A 125 12.21 13.47 -15.60
CA TRP A 125 12.85 13.89 -16.85
C TRP A 125 11.89 14.77 -17.63
N PHE A 126 12.36 15.99 -17.93
CA PHE A 126 11.65 16.98 -18.72
C PHE A 126 12.40 17.16 -20.05
N GLY A 127 11.98 16.44 -21.09
CA GLY A 127 12.58 16.55 -22.43
C GLY A 127 14.11 16.33 -22.45
N GLU A 128 14.82 17.08 -23.31
CA GLU A 128 16.09 16.64 -23.86
C GLU A 128 17.30 16.54 -22.93
N ASN A 129 17.31 17.04 -21.68
CA ASN A 129 18.43 16.77 -20.75
C ASN A 129 18.26 17.26 -19.29
N LYS A 130 17.10 17.81 -18.92
CA LYS A 130 16.88 18.27 -17.54
C LYS A 130 16.21 17.17 -16.72
N HIS A 131 16.93 16.71 -15.71
CA HIS A 131 16.36 15.84 -14.69
C HIS A 131 16.38 16.52 -13.33
N VAL A 132 15.34 16.28 -12.54
CA VAL A 132 15.23 16.77 -11.18
C VAL A 132 15.02 15.57 -10.27
N ALA A 133 15.82 15.48 -9.21
CA ALA A 133 15.64 14.51 -8.16
C ALA A 133 15.01 15.19 -6.95
N VAL A 134 13.87 14.69 -6.49
CA VAL A 134 13.15 15.22 -5.32
C VAL A 134 12.89 14.07 -4.36
N GLU A 135 13.14 14.29 -3.08
CA GLU A 135 12.70 13.36 -2.04
C GLU A 135 11.29 13.72 -1.60
N LYS A 136 10.42 12.71 -1.56
CA LYS A 136 9.06 12.88 -1.11
C LYS A 136 8.64 11.70 -0.25
N SER A 137 7.70 11.97 0.64
CA SER A 137 7.06 11.00 1.51
C SER A 137 5.56 10.97 1.23
N TYR A 138 4.99 9.78 1.12
CA TYR A 138 3.57 9.58 0.86
C TYR A 138 2.96 8.67 1.91
N LEU A 139 1.79 9.04 2.41
CA LEU A 139 0.95 8.18 3.22
C LEU A 139 -0.08 7.50 2.33
N LEU A 140 0.00 6.17 2.26
CA LEU A 140 -0.98 5.32 1.59
C LEU A 140 -1.99 4.80 2.61
N THR A 141 -3.26 5.10 2.37
CA THR A 141 -4.37 4.57 3.17
C THR A 141 -5.05 3.44 2.43
N TYR A 142 -5.51 2.43 3.16
CA TYR A 142 -6.16 1.27 2.58
C TYR A 142 -7.35 0.82 3.42
N LYS A 143 -8.22 0.02 2.80
CA LYS A 143 -9.24 -0.75 3.51
C LYS A 143 -9.29 -2.19 3.01
N ARG A 144 -9.87 -3.06 3.82
CA ARG A 144 -10.15 -4.44 3.42
C ARG A 144 -11.47 -4.48 2.64
N GLY A 145 -11.40 -4.85 1.37
CA GLY A 145 -12.54 -5.11 0.49
C GLY A 145 -13.10 -6.52 0.65
N ALA A 146 -14.01 -6.90 -0.26
CA ALA A 146 -14.50 -8.27 -0.38
C ALA A 146 -13.33 -9.24 -0.62
N ASN A 147 -13.49 -10.49 -0.19
CA ASN A 147 -12.48 -11.56 -0.34
C ASN A 147 -11.09 -11.23 0.23
N HIS A 148 -11.02 -10.37 1.25
CA HIS A 148 -9.75 -9.92 1.84
C HIS A 148 -8.81 -9.24 0.83
N LEU A 149 -9.36 -8.59 -0.20
CA LEU A 149 -8.58 -7.76 -1.11
C LEU A 149 -8.19 -6.45 -0.40
N LEU A 150 -6.93 -6.04 -0.53
CA LEU A 150 -6.45 -4.75 -0.04
C LEU A 150 -6.76 -3.67 -1.08
N LEU A 151 -7.65 -2.75 -0.74
CA LEU A 151 -8.05 -1.66 -1.64
C LEU A 151 -7.40 -0.36 -1.20
N LEU A 152 -6.73 0.31 -2.14
CA LEU A 152 -6.22 1.66 -1.94
C LEU A 152 -7.39 2.64 -1.75
N THR A 153 -7.35 3.48 -0.72
CA THR A 153 -8.41 4.46 -0.44
C THR A 153 -7.97 5.90 -0.63
N GLY A 154 -6.66 6.16 -0.58
CA GLY A 154 -6.12 7.50 -0.69
C GLY A 154 -4.59 7.52 -0.63
N ILE A 155 -4.03 8.51 -1.32
CA ILE A 155 -2.60 8.82 -1.36
C ILE A 155 -2.47 10.29 -0.93
N LYS A 156 -1.66 10.57 0.09
CA LYS A 156 -1.41 11.93 0.56
C LYS A 156 0.08 12.19 0.67
N GLU A 157 0.57 13.24 0.01
CA GLU A 157 1.95 13.69 0.18
C GLU A 157 2.12 14.25 1.59
N GLN A 158 3.08 13.72 2.33
CA GLN A 158 3.53 14.27 3.59
C GLN A 158 4.63 15.27 3.27
N VAL A 159 4.31 16.55 3.39
CA VAL A 159 5.34 17.58 3.37
C VAL A 159 6.06 17.47 4.71
N GLU A 160 7.32 17.02 4.69
CA GLU A 160 8.20 17.31 5.82
C GLU A 160 8.26 18.83 5.93
N ASP A 161 7.62 19.38 6.96
CA ASP A 161 7.89 20.73 7.40
C ASP A 161 9.39 20.79 7.66
N LYS A 162 10.13 21.38 6.73
CA LYS A 162 11.45 21.94 6.99
C LYS A 162 11.26 23.15 7.92
N ASN A 163 10.85 22.91 9.16
CA ASN A 163 11.01 23.85 10.27
C ASN A 163 12.44 23.61 10.79
N VAL A 164 13.41 24.40 10.34
CA VAL A 164 13.96 25.56 11.08
C VAL A 164 14.73 25.09 12.30
N GLU A 165 15.99 24.68 12.10
CA GLU A 165 17.23 25.38 12.52
C GLU A 165 18.47 24.57 12.10
#